data_AF-A0A7V8JME1-F1
#
_entry.id   AF-A0A7V8JME1-F1
#
_cell.length_a   1.000
_cell.length_b   1.000
_cell.length_c   1.000
_cell.angle_alpha   90.00
_cell.angle_beta   90.00
_cell.angle_gamma   90.00
#
_symmetry.space_group_name_H-M   'P 1'
#
loop_
_entity.id
_entity.type
_entity.pdbx_description
1 polymer ?
#
loop_
_entity_poly.entity_id
_entity_poly.type
_entity_poly.pdbx_seq_one_letter_code
_entity_poly.pdbx_strand_id
1 'polypeptide(L)'
;MRSNDPLTEQLRRWGHAQVNRFALSRADRSTHVLDKARDMAPLTRERALQDLADRDGSDRRRLMAAGSGVKGLRVVPMWAADPIRAANDADRPHDNPEIAVDVGVPDELRWIDRALASMERQHPMRALIVRTEFTVSASQAVKARMVAETYGGGLTVRQYRYELAKAIDWFRGRAAA
;
A
#
# COMPACT_ATOMS: atom_id res chain seq x y z
N MET A 1 35.53 7.12 15.33
CA MET A 1 35.61 5.67 15.58
C MET A 1 34.19 5.11 15.60
N ARG A 2 33.78 4.40 14.55
CA ARG A 2 32.51 3.65 14.56
C ARG A 2 32.71 2.49 15.53
N SER A 3 32.03 2.52 16.68
CA SER A 3 32.02 1.36 17.58
C SER A 3 31.42 0.19 16.82
N ASN A 4 32.22 -0.86 16.58
CA ASN A 4 31.78 -2.14 16.01
C ASN A 4 31.08 -2.96 17.10
N ASP A 5 30.03 -2.42 17.68
CA ASP A 5 29.16 -3.18 18.57
C ASP A 5 28.33 -4.15 17.71
N PRO A 6 28.44 -5.47 17.91
CA PRO A 6 27.74 -6.47 17.10
C PRO A 6 26.22 -6.26 17.07
N LEU A 7 25.64 -5.75 18.16
CA LEU A 7 24.20 -5.41 18.19
C LEU A 7 23.87 -4.27 17.23
N THR A 8 24.72 -3.24 17.18
CA THR A 8 24.50 -2.08 16.30
C THR A 8 24.60 -2.51 14.83
N GLU A 9 25.45 -3.48 14.52
CA GLU A 9 25.53 -4.07 13.18
C GLU A 9 24.27 -4.85 12.82
N GLN A 10 23.75 -5.69 13.72
CA GLN A 10 22.48 -6.41 13.49
C GLN A 10 21.31 -5.44 13.30
N LEU A 11 21.24 -4.35 14.08
CA LEU A 11 20.22 -3.31 13.92
C LEU A 11 20.33 -2.58 12.57
N ARG A 12 21.55 -2.36 12.06
CA ARG A 12 21.75 -1.82 10.70
C ARG A 12 21.33 -2.81 9.61
N ARG A 13 21.69 -4.09 9.74
CA ARG A 13 21.25 -5.16 8.82
C ARG A 13 19.72 -5.26 8.81
N TRP A 14 19.10 -5.16 9.99
CA TRP A 14 17.65 -5.14 10.14
C TRP A 14 17.03 -3.91 9.48
N GLY A 15 17.57 -2.72 9.72
CA GLY A 15 17.11 -1.49 9.09
C GLY A 15 17.16 -1.57 7.56
N HIS A 16 18.24 -2.13 7.02
CA HIS A 16 18.38 -2.36 5.58
C HIS A 16 17.35 -3.37 5.04
N ALA A 17 17.14 -4.49 5.74
CA ALA A 17 16.12 -5.48 5.38
C ALA A 17 14.71 -4.87 5.45
N GLN A 18 14.43 -4.03 6.43
CA GLN A 18 13.13 -3.39 6.61
C GLN A 18 12.83 -2.34 5.53
N VAL A 19 13.83 -1.58 5.08
CA VAL A 19 13.68 -0.64 3.95
C VAL A 19 13.44 -1.38 2.64
N ASN A 20 14.09 -2.52 2.45
CA ASN A 20 13.99 -3.35 1.23
C ASN A 20 12.96 -4.48 1.36
N ARG A 21 12.09 -4.44 2.37
CA ARG A 21 11.13 -5.49 2.70
C ARG A 21 10.06 -5.67 1.63
N PHE A 22 9.76 -4.61 0.89
CA PHE A 22 8.78 -4.66 -0.18
C PHE A 22 9.50 -4.73 -1.52
N ALA A 23 9.39 -5.89 -2.17
CA ALA A 23 9.76 -6.04 -3.56
C ALA A 23 8.62 -5.45 -4.40
N LEU A 24 8.86 -4.31 -5.02
CA LEU A 24 7.93 -3.76 -6.00
C LEU A 24 7.98 -4.67 -7.23
N SER A 25 6.89 -5.41 -7.47
CA SER A 25 6.70 -6.00 -8.79
C SER A 25 6.43 -4.84 -9.75
N ARG A 26 7.46 -4.41 -10.49
CA ARG A 26 7.25 -3.57 -11.67
C ARG A 26 6.47 -4.43 -12.66
N ALA A 27 5.15 -4.32 -12.62
CA ALA A 27 4.37 -4.61 -13.81
C ALA A 27 4.81 -3.55 -14.82
N ASP A 28 5.72 -3.91 -15.72
CA ASP A 28 5.85 -3.19 -16.97
C ASP A 28 4.42 -3.03 -17.51
N ARG A 29 4.09 -1.81 -17.94
CA ARG A 29 2.79 -1.46 -18.53
C ARG A 29 2.61 -2.14 -19.90
N SER A 30 2.80 -3.45 -19.99
CA SER A 30 2.38 -4.22 -21.14
C SER A 30 0.86 -4.34 -21.02
N THR A 31 0.16 -3.35 -21.58
CA THR A 31 -1.18 -3.56 -22.13
C THR A 31 -1.16 -4.93 -22.79
N HIS A 32 -2.01 -5.85 -22.34
CA HIS A 32 -2.04 -7.19 -22.89
C HIS A 32 -2.17 -7.07 -24.41
N VAL A 33 -1.45 -7.89 -25.19
CA VAL A 33 -1.43 -7.73 -26.66
C VAL A 33 -2.85 -7.82 -27.23
N LEU A 34 -3.73 -8.56 -26.56
CA LEU A 34 -5.15 -8.64 -26.90
C LEU A 34 -5.95 -7.36 -26.59
N ASP A 35 -5.55 -6.54 -25.61
CA ASP A 35 -6.20 -5.25 -25.34
C ASP A 35 -5.91 -4.24 -26.45
N LYS A 36 -4.66 -4.19 -26.93
CA LYS A 36 -4.29 -3.39 -28.12
C LYS A 36 -5.00 -3.87 -29.38
N ALA A 37 -5.14 -5.18 -29.56
CA ALA A 37 -5.88 -5.75 -30.68
C ALA A 37 -7.39 -5.46 -30.59
N ARG A 38 -7.95 -5.46 -29.38
CA ARG A 38 -9.34 -5.08 -29.12
C ARG A 38 -9.59 -3.63 -29.49
N ASP A 39 -8.71 -2.71 -29.11
CA ASP A 39 -8.91 -1.27 -29.33
C ASP A 39 -8.72 -0.86 -30.81
N MET A 40 -7.89 -1.60 -31.55
CA MET A 40 -7.65 -1.39 -33.00
C MET A 40 -8.59 -2.17 -33.92
N ALA A 41 -9.55 -2.94 -33.38
CA ALA A 41 -10.50 -3.68 -34.20
C ALA A 41 -11.52 -2.73 -34.89
N PRO A 42 -11.88 -2.96 -36.17
CA PRO A 42 -12.96 -2.21 -36.82
C PRO A 42 -14.28 -2.35 -36.02
N LEU A 43 -15.08 -1.28 -35.94
CA LEU A 43 -16.31 -1.11 -35.13
C LEU A 43 -16.11 -0.74 -33.64
N THR A 44 -14.89 -0.45 -33.18
CA THR A 44 -14.63 -0.06 -31.79
C THR A 44 -15.15 1.31 -31.40
N ARG A 45 -15.20 2.30 -32.32
CA ARG A 45 -15.83 3.61 -32.04
C ARG A 45 -17.33 3.50 -31.77
N GLU A 46 -18.01 2.63 -32.52
CA GLU A 46 -19.45 2.37 -32.35
C GLU A 46 -19.73 1.58 -31.05
N ARG A 47 -18.83 0.68 -30.65
CA ARG A 47 -18.87 0.00 -29.34
C ARG A 47 -18.50 0.92 -28.17
N ALA A 48 -17.54 1.83 -28.33
CA ALA A 48 -17.20 2.82 -27.30
C ALA A 48 -18.37 3.80 -27.05
N LEU A 49 -19.16 4.11 -28.08
CA LEU A 49 -20.42 4.83 -27.95
C LEU A 49 -21.52 4.00 -27.26
N GLN A 50 -21.47 2.66 -27.32
CA GLN A 50 -22.37 1.78 -26.55
C GLN A 50 -21.99 1.67 -25.06
N ASP A 51 -20.70 1.77 -24.73
CA ASP A 51 -20.18 1.71 -23.34
C ASP A 51 -20.39 3.01 -22.56
N LEU A 52 -20.69 4.13 -23.23
CA LEU A 52 -21.07 5.41 -22.62
C LEU A 52 -22.58 5.47 -22.30
N ALA A 53 -23.15 4.37 -21.82
CA ALA A 53 -24.48 4.40 -21.22
C ALA A 53 -24.40 5.22 -19.92
N ASP A 54 -25.23 6.25 -19.80
CA ASP A 54 -25.27 7.09 -18.60
C ASP A 54 -25.56 6.23 -17.34
N ARG A 55 -24.95 6.62 -16.21
CA ARG A 55 -24.99 5.91 -14.90
C ARG A 55 -26.39 5.59 -14.36
N ASP A 56 -27.44 6.16 -14.96
CA ASP A 56 -28.84 6.01 -14.57
C ASP A 56 -29.53 4.79 -15.20
N GLY A 57 -28.84 4.06 -16.09
CA GLY A 57 -29.37 2.89 -16.78
C GLY A 57 -30.57 3.21 -17.69
N SER A 58 -30.77 4.47 -18.06
CA SER A 58 -31.90 4.91 -18.89
C SER A 58 -31.80 4.36 -20.31
N ASP A 59 -30.60 4.34 -20.89
CA ASP A 59 -30.36 3.84 -22.25
C ASP A 59 -30.58 2.33 -22.37
N ARG A 60 -30.15 1.56 -21.36
CA ARG A 60 -30.44 0.11 -21.30
C ARG A 60 -31.94 -0.15 -21.27
N ARG A 61 -32.70 0.63 -20.51
CA ARG A 61 -34.16 0.49 -20.40
C ARG A 61 -34.89 0.92 -21.67
N ARG A 62 -34.34 1.85 -22.45
CA ARG A 62 -34.83 2.19 -23.80
C ARG A 62 -34.55 1.06 -24.79
N LEU A 63 -33.36 0.47 -24.73
CA LEU A 63 -32.97 -0.67 -25.56
C LEU A 63 -33.87 -1.89 -25.30
N MET A 64 -34.11 -2.24 -24.03
CA MET A 64 -35.04 -3.31 -23.67
C MET A 64 -36.48 -3.00 -24.10
N ALA A 65 -36.91 -1.73 -24.05
CA ALA A 65 -38.24 -1.34 -24.48
C ALA A 65 -38.41 -1.55 -26.00
N ALA A 66 -37.41 -1.16 -26.79
CA ALA A 66 -37.39 -1.37 -28.23
C ALA A 66 -37.43 -2.87 -28.60
N GLY A 67 -36.77 -3.73 -27.82
CA GLY A 67 -36.76 -5.19 -28.03
C GLY A 67 -37.99 -5.94 -27.49
N SER A 68 -38.85 -5.29 -26.69
CA SER A 68 -39.96 -5.95 -26.00
C SER A 68 -41.19 -6.26 -26.88
N GLY A 69 -41.29 -5.64 -28.06
CA GLY A 69 -42.46 -5.76 -28.93
C GLY A 69 -43.74 -5.07 -28.42
N VAL A 70 -43.71 -4.40 -27.27
CA VAL A 70 -44.86 -3.70 -26.69
C VAL A 70 -45.07 -2.35 -27.41
N LYS A 71 -46.22 -2.18 -28.07
CA LYS A 71 -46.56 -0.92 -28.73
C LYS A 71 -46.66 0.23 -27.71
N GLY A 72 -45.87 1.28 -27.94
CA GLY A 72 -45.87 2.50 -27.12
C GLY A 72 -44.96 2.47 -25.90
N LEU A 73 -44.29 1.35 -25.61
CA LEU A 73 -43.31 1.29 -24.52
C LEU A 73 -42.01 1.98 -24.96
N ARG A 74 -41.72 3.14 -24.37
CA ARG A 74 -40.50 3.91 -24.67
C ARG A 74 -39.33 3.57 -23.74
N VAL A 75 -39.62 3.21 -22.51
CA VAL A 75 -38.63 2.90 -21.48
C VAL A 75 -39.20 1.80 -20.57
N VAL A 76 -38.44 0.74 -20.32
CA VAL A 76 -38.82 -0.29 -19.35
C VAL A 76 -38.81 0.30 -17.94
N PRO A 77 -39.83 0.06 -17.10
CA PRO A 77 -39.83 0.53 -15.73
C PRO A 77 -38.73 -0.15 -14.92
N MET A 78 -38.20 0.55 -13.91
CA MET A 78 -36.99 0.12 -13.18
C MET A 78 -37.16 -1.24 -12.49
N TRP A 79 -38.37 -1.59 -12.04
CA TRP A 79 -38.68 -2.88 -11.41
C TRP A 79 -38.66 -4.07 -12.39
N ALA A 80 -38.81 -3.81 -13.70
CA ALA A 80 -38.83 -4.82 -14.75
C ALA A 80 -37.47 -5.00 -15.43
N ALA A 81 -36.49 -4.20 -15.06
CA ALA A 81 -35.10 -4.33 -15.51
C ALA A 81 -34.26 -4.82 -14.32
N ASP A 82 -33.48 -5.88 -14.53
CA ASP A 82 -32.55 -6.36 -13.52
C ASP A 82 -31.56 -5.23 -13.14
N PRO A 83 -31.48 -4.81 -11.87
CA PRO A 83 -30.49 -3.83 -11.42
C PRO A 83 -29.06 -4.41 -11.43
N ILE A 84 -28.91 -5.72 -11.64
CA ILE A 84 -27.61 -6.38 -11.67
C ILE A 84 -26.87 -5.95 -12.94
N ARG A 85 -25.89 -5.07 -12.68
CA ARG A 85 -24.69 -4.79 -13.46
C ARG A 85 -24.33 -5.99 -14.35
N ALA A 86 -24.31 -5.79 -15.67
CA ALA A 86 -23.88 -6.83 -16.59
C ALA A 86 -22.47 -7.31 -16.22
N ALA A 87 -22.02 -8.46 -16.72
CA ALA A 87 -20.61 -8.85 -16.59
C ALA A 87 -19.62 -7.79 -17.14
N ASN A 88 -20.10 -6.82 -17.93
CA ASN A 88 -19.34 -5.64 -18.38
C ASN A 88 -19.31 -4.48 -17.36
N ASP A 89 -20.23 -4.46 -16.41
CA ASP A 89 -20.28 -3.55 -15.24
C ASP A 89 -19.67 -4.20 -13.98
N ALA A 90 -19.25 -5.48 -14.06
CA ALA A 90 -18.29 -5.99 -13.10
C ALA A 90 -17.11 -5.03 -13.17
N ASP A 91 -16.74 -4.44 -12.03
CA ASP A 91 -15.50 -3.68 -11.92
C ASP A 91 -14.46 -4.44 -12.73
N ARG A 92 -13.95 -3.82 -13.81
CA ARG A 92 -12.80 -4.38 -14.52
C ARG A 92 -11.82 -4.78 -13.42
N PRO A 93 -11.24 -5.99 -13.45
CA PRO A 93 -10.27 -6.37 -12.42
C PRO A 93 -9.35 -5.17 -12.27
N HIS A 94 -9.42 -4.53 -11.11
CA HIS A 94 -8.64 -3.33 -10.89
C HIS A 94 -7.23 -3.81 -11.10
N ASP A 95 -6.60 -3.36 -12.19
CA ASP A 95 -5.18 -3.54 -12.42
C ASP A 95 -4.54 -2.78 -11.28
N ASN A 96 -4.43 -3.43 -10.10
CA ASN A 96 -3.87 -2.86 -8.90
C ASN A 96 -2.42 -2.57 -9.27
N PRO A 97 -2.11 -1.31 -9.62
CA PRO A 97 -0.79 -0.98 -10.05
C PRO A 97 0.03 -1.06 -8.77
N GLU A 98 1.02 -1.95 -8.75
CA GLU A 98 1.95 -2.15 -7.62
C GLU A 98 1.44 -3.10 -6.54
N ILE A 99 1.43 -4.40 -6.84
CA ILE A 99 1.48 -5.42 -5.78
C ILE A 99 2.90 -5.39 -5.19
N ALA A 100 3.07 -4.65 -4.11
CA ALA A 100 4.26 -4.73 -3.26
C ALA A 100 4.24 -6.08 -2.54
N VAL A 101 5.13 -7.00 -2.94
CA VAL A 101 5.25 -8.29 -2.27
C VAL A 101 6.15 -8.10 -1.05
N ASP A 102 5.63 -8.40 0.12
CA ASP A 102 6.40 -8.42 1.37
C ASP A 102 7.31 -9.65 1.37
N VAL A 103 8.62 -9.43 1.19
CA VAL A 103 9.63 -10.49 1.27
C VAL A 103 10.00 -10.86 2.72
N GLY A 104 9.50 -10.08 3.68
CA GLY A 104 9.73 -10.28 5.10
C GLY A 104 11.12 -9.86 5.56
N VAL A 105 11.38 -10.10 6.86
CA VAL A 105 12.68 -9.89 7.51
C VAL A 105 13.37 -11.25 7.67
N PRO A 106 14.70 -11.34 7.39
CA PRO A 106 15.47 -12.56 7.58
C PRO A 106 15.29 -13.16 8.98
N ASP A 107 15.26 -14.50 9.08
CA ASP A 107 14.98 -15.21 10.33
C ASP A 107 15.93 -14.81 11.47
N GLU A 108 17.21 -14.64 11.17
CA GLU A 108 18.24 -14.22 12.14
C GLU A 108 17.97 -12.84 12.77
N LEU A 109 17.15 -11.99 12.13
CA LEU A 109 16.81 -10.63 12.58
C LEU A 109 15.38 -10.53 13.12
N ARG A 110 14.56 -11.59 13.03
CA ARG A 110 13.16 -11.57 13.52
C ARG A 110 13.04 -11.34 15.01
N TRP A 111 14.08 -11.65 15.79
CA TRP A 111 14.10 -11.34 17.22
C TRP A 111 14.03 -9.83 17.46
N ILE A 112 14.61 -9.01 16.57
CA ILE A 112 14.58 -7.54 16.62
C ILE A 112 13.14 -7.04 16.40
N ASP A 113 12.40 -7.62 15.46
CA ASP A 113 10.98 -7.27 15.25
C ASP A 113 10.13 -7.59 16.47
N ARG A 114 10.32 -8.78 17.08
CA ARG A 114 9.61 -9.17 18.30
C ARG A 114 9.97 -8.25 19.47
N ALA A 115 11.25 -7.88 19.57
CA ALA A 115 11.76 -6.99 20.59
C ALA A 115 11.22 -5.55 20.40
N LEU A 116 11.19 -5.04 19.16
CA LEU A 116 10.57 -3.75 18.82
C LEU A 116 9.08 -3.75 19.12
N ALA A 117 8.34 -4.79 18.73
CA ALA A 117 6.91 -4.89 19.02
C ALA A 117 6.62 -4.93 20.53
N SER A 118 7.52 -5.54 21.32
CA SER A 118 7.44 -5.50 22.78
C SER A 118 7.76 -4.12 23.34
N MET A 119 8.80 -3.45 22.81
CA MET A 119 9.18 -2.09 23.21
C MET A 119 8.08 -1.09 22.86
N GLU A 120 7.44 -1.22 21.71
CA GLU A 120 6.40 -0.30 21.23
C GLU A 120 5.21 -0.24 22.20
N ARG A 121 4.86 -1.36 22.85
CA ARG A 121 3.80 -1.42 23.86
C ARG A 121 4.17 -0.72 25.17
N GLN A 122 5.45 -0.71 25.54
CA GLN A 122 5.92 -0.18 26.83
C GLN A 122 6.44 1.26 26.71
N HIS A 123 7.11 1.54 25.61
CA HIS A 123 7.89 2.74 25.32
C HIS A 123 7.76 3.11 23.83
N PRO A 124 6.58 3.56 23.37
CA PRO A 124 6.30 3.81 21.96
C PRO A 124 7.26 4.83 21.32
N MET A 125 7.64 5.89 22.05
CA MET A 125 8.60 6.88 21.55
C MET A 125 10.00 6.28 21.29
N ARG A 126 10.48 5.38 22.16
CA ARG A 126 11.78 4.72 21.97
C ARG A 126 11.76 3.79 20.77
N ALA A 127 10.69 3.02 20.61
CA ALA A 127 10.51 2.14 19.47
C ALA A 127 10.51 2.93 18.16
N LEU A 128 9.81 4.07 18.12
CA LEU A 128 9.78 4.97 16.97
C LEU A 128 11.16 5.56 16.67
N ILE A 129 11.91 5.96 17.71
CA ILE A 129 13.29 6.47 17.56
C ILE A 129 14.22 5.41 16.95
N VAL A 130 14.18 4.17 17.45
CA VAL A 130 15.00 3.07 16.91
C VAL A 130 14.63 2.78 15.46
N ARG A 131 13.33 2.67 15.17
CA ARG A 131 12.86 2.45 13.80
C ARG A 131 13.41 3.53 12.87
N THR A 132 13.24 4.80 13.20
CA THR A 132 13.71 5.93 12.40
C THR A 132 15.25 5.99 12.31
N GLU A 133 15.99 5.64 13.39
CA GLU A 133 17.46 5.70 13.36
C GLU A 133 18.05 4.71 12.36
N PHE A 134 17.49 3.49 12.28
CA PHE A 134 18.06 2.42 11.46
C PHE A 134 17.42 2.28 10.08
N THR A 135 16.22 2.80 9.83
CA THR A 135 15.59 2.76 8.49
C THR A 135 15.80 4.04 7.68
N VAL A 136 15.94 5.21 8.32
CA VAL A 136 16.06 6.48 7.59
C VAL A 136 17.53 6.87 7.45
N SER A 137 17.94 7.18 6.22
CA SER A 137 19.29 7.70 5.93
C SER A 137 19.31 9.23 5.95
N ALA A 138 19.28 9.81 7.15
CA ALA A 138 19.31 11.27 7.36
C ALA A 138 20.15 11.67 8.58
N SER A 139 20.36 12.98 8.78
CA SER A 139 21.00 13.47 10.00
C SER A 139 20.10 13.27 11.22
N GLN A 140 20.67 13.11 12.41
CA GLN A 140 19.89 12.93 13.65
C GLN A 140 18.97 14.12 13.95
N ALA A 141 19.29 15.32 13.48
CA ALA A 141 18.41 16.48 13.61
C ALA A 141 17.11 16.31 12.78
N VAL A 142 17.24 15.83 11.53
CA VAL A 142 16.10 15.54 10.66
C VAL A 142 15.27 14.38 11.23
N LYS A 143 15.93 13.31 11.68
CA LYS A 143 15.24 12.18 12.31
C LYS A 143 14.49 12.56 13.57
N ALA A 144 15.09 13.37 14.45
CA ALA A 144 14.44 13.86 15.65
C ALA A 144 13.17 14.65 15.31
N ARG A 145 13.22 15.49 14.26
CA ARG A 145 12.05 16.20 13.75
C ARG A 145 10.97 15.25 13.20
N MET A 146 11.35 14.25 12.40
CA MET A 146 10.39 13.25 11.88
C MET A 146 9.68 12.49 13.02
N VAL A 147 10.42 12.12 14.05
CA VAL A 147 9.85 11.46 15.25
C VAL A 147 8.93 12.41 16.00
N ALA A 148 9.33 13.68 16.17
CA ALA A 148 8.51 14.71 16.82
C ALA A 148 7.16 14.90 16.11
N GLU A 149 7.19 15.00 14.78
CA GLU A 149 6.00 15.13 13.93
C GLU A 149 5.08 13.90 14.03
N THR A 150 5.66 12.69 14.03
CA THR A 150 4.89 11.44 14.10
C THR A 150 4.29 11.19 15.49
N TYR A 151 5.04 11.50 16.56
CA TYR A 151 4.60 11.27 17.93
C TYR A 151 3.67 12.38 18.47
N GLY A 152 3.60 13.53 17.79
CA GLY A 152 2.73 14.65 18.16
C GLY A 152 3.27 15.52 19.30
N GLY A 153 4.60 15.74 19.35
CA GLY A 153 5.22 16.52 20.42
C GLY A 153 6.53 17.19 20.00
N GLY A 154 7.19 17.88 20.94
CA GLY A 154 8.52 18.46 20.73
C GLY A 154 9.62 17.50 21.17
N LEU A 155 10.51 17.11 20.25
CA LEU A 155 11.68 16.27 20.57
C LEU A 155 12.97 17.01 20.23
N THR A 156 13.78 17.29 21.24
CA THR A 156 15.13 17.86 21.02
C THR A 156 16.10 16.78 20.57
N VAL A 157 17.15 17.17 19.83
CA VAL A 157 18.22 16.23 19.41
C VAL A 157 18.91 15.57 20.62
N ARG A 158 19.02 16.29 21.75
CA ARG A 158 19.59 15.75 22.98
C ARG A 158 18.71 14.63 23.56
N GLN A 159 17.40 14.85 23.64
CA GLN A 159 16.44 13.83 24.08
C GLN A 159 16.45 12.64 23.12
N TYR A 160 16.47 12.89 21.81
CA TYR A 160 16.57 11.83 20.80
C TYR A 160 17.78 10.91 21.05
N ARG A 161 18.96 11.48 21.26
CA ARG A 161 20.19 10.71 21.55
C ARG A 161 20.12 9.94 22.87
N TYR A 162 19.56 10.58 23.90
CA TYR A 162 19.39 9.94 25.20
C TYR A 162 18.45 8.73 25.13
N GLU A 163 17.31 8.89 24.47
CA GLU A 163 16.32 7.83 24.31
C GLU A 163 16.81 6.72 23.38
N LEU A 164 17.57 7.08 22.33
CA LEU A 164 18.26 6.10 21.49
C LEU A 164 19.24 5.25 22.29
N ALA A 165 20.06 5.87 23.15
CA ALA A 165 20.99 5.13 24.01
C ALA A 165 20.25 4.17 24.96
N LYS A 166 19.17 4.63 25.61
CA LYS A 166 18.32 3.80 26.46
C LYS A 166 17.65 2.65 25.70
N ALA A 167 17.24 2.89 24.46
CA ALA A 167 16.67 1.85 23.62
C ALA A 167 17.72 0.80 23.25
N ILE A 168 18.95 1.20 22.90
CA ILE A 168 20.05 0.27 22.62
C ILE A 168 20.37 -0.57 23.85
N ASP A 169 20.45 0.04 25.05
CA ASP A 169 20.68 -0.70 26.29
C ASP A 169 19.55 -1.72 26.59
N TRP A 170 18.31 -1.36 26.27
CA TRP A 170 17.17 -2.28 26.36
C TRP A 170 17.33 -3.48 25.41
N PHE A 171 17.79 -3.25 24.17
CA PHE A 171 18.09 -4.33 23.23
C PHE A 171 19.23 -5.23 23.72
N ARG A 172 20.29 -4.65 24.32
CA ARG A 172 21.39 -5.43 24.91
C ARG A 172 20.89 -6.38 25.99
N GLY A 173 20.00 -5.92 26.88
CA GLY A 173 19.42 -6.76 27.92
C GLY A 173 18.60 -7.93 27.36
N ARG A 174 18.01 -7.78 26.17
CA ARG A 174 17.19 -8.80 25.53
C ARG A 174 17.99 -9.76 24.64
N ALA A 175 19.14 -9.32 24.12
CA ALA A 175 20.08 -10.18 23.41
C ALA A 175 20.86 -11.12 24.35
N ALA A 176 20.96 -10.76 25.64
CA ALA A 176 21.62 -11.55 26.67
C ALA A 176 20.69 -12.55 27.40
N ALA A 177 19.39 -12.51 27.13
CA ALA A 177 18.35 -13.31 27.77
C ALA A 177 17.82 -14.39 26.82
#